data_AF-A0A967LDK2-F1
#
_entry.id   AF-A0A967LDK2-F1
#
_cell.length_a   1.000
_cell.length_b   1.000
_cell.length_c   1.000
_cell.angle_alpha   90.00
_cell.angle_beta   90.00
_cell.angle_gamma   90.00
#
_symmetry.space_group_name_H-M   'P 1'
#
loop_
_entity.id
_entity.type
_entity.pdbx_description
1 polymer ?
#
loop_
_entity_poly.entity_id
_entity_poly.type
_entity_poly.pdbx_seq_one_letter_code
_entity_poly.pdbx_strand_id
1 'polypeptide(L)'
;GGGWKLKDWKGMVLKVRGDGRTYDLRLTTDERFRNSAVSFRARFETAKGEWTVVKVPFSELKAGWRGRELDRKFDPARIEGIGIIVADKKAGP
;
A
#
# COMPACT_ATOMS: atom_id res chain seq x y z
N GLY A 1 -21.45 -9.80 -4.31
CA GLY A 1 -20.01 -9.90 -4.61
C GLY A 1 -19.23 -9.54 -3.37
N GLY A 2 -18.34 -10.42 -2.91
CA GLY A 2 -17.66 -10.33 -1.62
C GLY A 2 -16.55 -9.27 -1.56
N GLY A 3 -16.94 -8.00 -1.44
CA GLY A 3 -16.02 -6.91 -1.09
C GLY A 3 -15.73 -6.88 0.42
N TRP A 4 -14.55 -6.40 0.80
CA TRP A 4 -14.17 -6.28 2.20
C TRP A 4 -14.92 -5.11 2.86
N LYS A 5 -15.54 -5.35 4.03
CA LYS A 5 -16.26 -4.31 4.78
C LYS A 5 -15.28 -3.46 5.61
N LEU A 6 -14.54 -2.57 4.94
CA LEU A 6 -13.47 -1.78 5.56
C LEU A 6 -13.77 -0.28 5.64
N LYS A 7 -15.00 0.14 5.31
CA LYS A 7 -15.40 1.55 5.28
C LYS A 7 -15.09 2.32 6.59
N ASP A 8 -15.26 1.68 7.73
CA ASP A 8 -15.07 2.30 9.06
C ASP A 8 -13.63 2.16 9.59
N TRP A 9 -12.76 1.48 8.83
CA TRP A 9 -11.38 1.25 9.22
C TRP A 9 -10.53 2.46 8.85
N LYS A 10 -9.51 2.72 9.68
CA LYS A 10 -8.63 3.90 9.53
C LYS A 10 -7.25 3.56 8.98
N GLY A 11 -6.96 2.28 8.78
CA GLY A 11 -5.65 1.85 8.33
C GLY A 11 -5.49 0.33 8.29
N MET A 12 -4.29 -0.08 7.92
CA MET A 12 -3.83 -1.47 7.94
C MET A 12 -2.76 -1.68 8.99
N VAL A 13 -2.73 -2.90 9.54
CA VAL A 13 -1.68 -3.36 10.42
C VAL A 13 -1.05 -4.59 9.80
N LEU A 14 0.27 -4.57 9.63
CA LEU A 14 1.05 -5.68 9.08
C LEU A 14 2.06 -6.16 10.13
N LYS A 15 2.17 -7.47 10.30
CA LYS A 15 3.26 -8.10 11.05
C LYS A 15 4.21 -8.72 10.04
N VAL A 16 5.42 -8.19 9.94
CA VAL A 16 6.40 -8.54 8.89
C VAL A 16 7.72 -8.95 9.52
N ARG A 17 8.41 -9.92 8.91
CA ARG A 17 9.82 -10.24 9.19
C ARG A 17 10.61 -9.92 7.95
N GLY A 18 11.32 -8.81 7.96
CA GLY A 18 12.02 -8.30 6.77
C GLY A 18 13.52 -8.55 6.79
N ASP A 19 14.17 -7.97 5.80
CA ASP A 19 15.59 -8.14 5.49
C ASP A 19 16.40 -6.86 5.73
N GLY A 20 15.79 -5.82 6.28
CA GLY A 20 16.41 -4.51 6.45
C GLY A 20 16.07 -3.51 5.34
N ARG A 21 15.26 -3.92 4.35
CA ARG A 21 14.90 -3.07 3.21
C ARG A 21 13.61 -2.29 3.47
N THR A 22 13.44 -1.31 2.61
CA THR A 22 12.24 -0.48 2.51
C THR A 22 11.26 -1.10 1.50
N TYR A 23 10.00 -1.18 1.91
CA TYR A 23 8.90 -1.70 1.10
C TYR A 23 7.79 -0.67 0.97
N ASP A 24 6.99 -0.80 -0.09
CA ASP A 24 5.71 -0.12 -0.22
C ASP A 24 4.59 -1.13 0.07
N LEU A 25 3.68 -0.78 0.98
CA LEU A 25 2.32 -1.31 0.97
C LEU A 25 1.61 -0.67 -0.23
N ARG A 26 1.09 -1.49 -1.14
CA ARG A 26 0.26 -1.05 -2.26
C ARG A 26 -1.16 -1.55 -2.09
N LEU A 27 -2.12 -0.64 -2.18
CA LEU A 27 -3.53 -0.93 -2.27
C LEU A 27 -4.06 -0.49 -3.64
N THR A 28 -4.93 -1.29 -4.22
CA THR A 28 -5.66 -0.96 -5.45
C THR A 28 -7.15 -0.96 -5.17
N THR A 29 -7.85 -0.01 -5.80
CA THR A 29 -9.31 0.12 -5.74
C THR A 29 -9.89 0.16 -7.16
N ASP A 30 -11.20 0.36 -7.27
CA ASP A 30 -11.89 0.65 -8.53
C ASP A 30 -11.56 2.05 -9.11
N GLU A 31 -10.76 2.87 -8.42
CA GLU A 31 -10.30 4.18 -8.91
C GLU A 31 -9.49 4.02 -10.22
N ARG A 32 -9.84 4.84 -11.21
CA ARG A 32 -9.18 4.86 -12.52
C ARG A 32 -8.76 6.27 -12.90
N PHE A 33 -7.56 6.40 -13.46
CA PHE A 33 -7.09 7.61 -14.11
C PHE A 33 -6.66 7.28 -15.53
N ARG A 34 -7.26 7.96 -16.53
CA ARG A 34 -7.03 7.68 -17.96
C ARG A 34 -7.18 6.17 -18.29
N ASN A 35 -8.30 5.58 -17.85
CA ASN A 35 -8.66 4.18 -18.04
C ASN A 35 -7.67 3.14 -17.47
N SER A 36 -6.76 3.56 -16.58
CA SER A 36 -5.80 2.67 -15.90
C SER A 36 -6.01 2.72 -14.40
N ALA A 37 -5.70 1.63 -13.71
CA ALA A 37 -5.76 1.57 -12.25
C ALA A 37 -4.87 2.61 -11.58
N VAL A 38 -5.40 3.26 -10.55
CA VAL A 38 -4.63 4.07 -9.60
C VAL A 38 -4.14 3.18 -8.47
N SER A 39 -2.88 3.35 -8.08
CA SER A 39 -2.31 2.65 -6.92
C SER A 39 -2.20 3.61 -5.74
N PHE A 40 -2.57 3.15 -4.55
CA PHE A 40 -2.40 3.88 -3.30
C PHE A 40 -1.26 3.23 -2.53
N ARG A 41 -0.24 4.01 -2.15
CA ARG A 41 0.99 3.47 -1.58
C ARG A 41 1.40 4.18 -0.30
N ALA A 42 1.91 3.42 0.65
CA ALA A 42 2.62 3.92 1.82
C ALA A 42 3.90 3.11 2.01
N ARG A 43 4.96 3.80 2.41
CA ARG A 43 6.29 3.21 2.58
C ARG A 43 6.52 2.80 4.02
N PHE A 44 7.17 1.67 4.22
CA PHE A 44 7.61 1.22 5.54
C PHE A 44 8.98 0.56 5.47
N GLU A 45 9.68 0.60 6.59
CA GLU A 45 10.99 -0.03 6.76
C GLU A 45 10.86 -1.32 7.54
N THR A 46 11.83 -2.21 7.35
CA THR A 46 11.91 -3.47 8.08
C THR A 46 13.26 -3.59 8.77
N ALA A 47 13.30 -4.33 9.87
CA ALA A 47 14.55 -4.74 10.50
C ALA A 47 14.93 -6.17 10.05
N LYS A 48 16.23 -6.39 9.79
CA LYS A 48 16.72 -7.67 9.27
C LYS A 48 16.53 -8.78 10.30
N GLY A 49 15.72 -9.78 9.93
CA GLY A 49 15.53 -10.98 10.74
C GLY A 49 14.59 -10.79 11.94
N GLU A 50 14.01 -9.61 12.11
CA GLU A 50 13.16 -9.25 13.26
C GLU A 50 11.68 -9.10 12.84
N TRP A 51 10.78 -9.54 13.72
CA TRP A 51 9.35 -9.31 13.54
C TRP A 51 8.99 -7.88 13.94
N THR A 52 8.45 -7.12 13.00
CA THR A 52 7.99 -5.73 13.21
C THR A 52 6.49 -5.63 12.97
N VAL A 53 5.80 -4.80 13.76
CA VAL A 53 4.40 -4.42 13.52
C VAL A 53 4.38 -3.05 12.88
N VAL A 54 3.97 -2.99 11.61
CA VAL A 54 3.82 -1.76 10.84
C VAL A 54 2.35 -1.35 10.86
N LYS A 55 2.07 -0.11 11.25
CA LYS A 55 0.73 0.48 11.17
C LYS A 55 0.74 1.51 10.06
N VAL A 56 -0.17 1.36 9.10
CA VAL A 56 -0.33 2.27 7.98
C VAL A 56 -1.72 2.91 8.04
N PRO A 57 -1.84 4.15 8.56
CA PRO A 57 -3.05 4.93 8.43
C PRO A 57 -3.41 5.14 6.96
N PHE A 58 -4.69 5.05 6.61
CA PHE A 58 -5.15 5.32 5.25
C PHE A 58 -4.88 6.77 4.81
N SER A 59 -4.75 7.69 5.77
CA SER A 59 -4.37 9.08 5.52
C SER A 59 -2.92 9.25 5.01
N GLU A 60 -2.06 8.25 5.19
CA GLU A 60 -0.67 8.29 4.70
C GLU A 60 -0.54 7.72 3.27
N LEU A 61 -1.61 7.14 2.73
CA LEU A 61 -1.59 6.59 1.38
C LEU A 61 -1.51 7.71 0.35
N LYS A 62 -0.52 7.60 -0.53
CA LYS A 62 -0.37 8.48 -1.68
C LYS A 62 -0.86 7.79 -2.95
N ALA A 63 -1.75 8.46 -3.67
CA ALA A 63 -2.23 7.97 -4.96
C ALA A 63 -1.17 8.18 -6.04
N GLY A 64 -0.98 7.18 -6.89
CA GLY A 64 0.01 7.20 -7.95
C GLY A 64 -0.43 6.45 -9.19
N TRP A 65 -0.04 6.97 -10.34
CA TRP A 65 -0.27 6.41 -11.66
C TRP A 65 0.98 6.58 -12.52
N ARG A 66 1.55 5.47 -13.00
CA ARG A 66 2.74 5.45 -13.90
C ARG A 66 3.86 6.41 -13.47
N GLY A 67 4.23 6.38 -12.20
CA GLY A 67 5.30 7.22 -11.63
C GLY A 67 4.89 8.65 -11.26
N ARG A 68 3.68 9.09 -11.61
CA ARG A 68 3.11 10.38 -11.22
C ARG A 68 2.28 10.26 -9.95
N GLU A 69 2.46 11.19 -9.01
CA GLU A 69 1.57 11.35 -7.86
C GLU A 69 0.26 12.06 -8.29
N LEU A 70 -0.87 11.60 -7.75
CA LEU A 70 -2.18 12.16 -8.04
C LEU A 70 -2.82 12.68 -6.75
N ASP A 71 -3.57 13.77 -6.85
CA ASP A 71 -4.48 14.20 -5.78
C ASP A 71 -5.78 13.38 -5.86
N ARG A 72 -5.79 12.22 -5.20
CA ARG A 72 -6.93 11.31 -5.11
C ARG A 72 -7.06 10.76 -3.70
N LYS A 73 -8.30 10.69 -3.21
CA LYS A 73 -8.61 10.12 -1.90
C LYS A 73 -8.74 8.61 -2.00
N PHE A 74 -8.22 7.91 -1.01
CA PHE A 74 -8.39 6.47 -0.87
C PHE A 74 -9.78 6.15 -0.31
N ASP A 75 -10.48 5.17 -0.90
CA ASP A 75 -11.74 4.63 -0.37
C ASP A 75 -11.53 3.19 0.14
N PRO A 76 -11.51 2.98 1.47
CA PRO A 76 -11.35 1.65 2.07
C PRO A 76 -12.45 0.65 1.68
N ALA A 77 -13.65 1.13 1.36
CA ALA A 77 -14.77 0.26 0.98
C ALA A 77 -14.60 -0.36 -0.42
N ARG A 78 -13.61 0.10 -1.18
CA ARG A 78 -13.38 -0.25 -2.58
C ARG A 78 -12.06 -0.99 -2.80
N ILE A 79 -11.44 -1.51 -1.75
CA ILE A 79 -10.20 -2.27 -1.89
C ILE A 79 -10.46 -3.53 -2.73
N GLU A 80 -9.72 -3.64 -3.84
CA GLU A 80 -9.74 -4.79 -4.74
C GLU A 80 -8.47 -5.64 -4.59
N GLY A 81 -7.36 -5.06 -4.08
CA GLY A 81 -6.10 -5.77 -3.95
C GLY A 81 -5.12 -5.14 -2.96
N ILE A 82 -4.29 -6.01 -2.37
CA ILE A 82 -3.13 -5.66 -1.54
C ILE A 82 -1.87 -6.24 -2.20
N GLY A 83 -0.80 -5.46 -2.25
CA GLY A 83 0.55 -5.93 -2.58
C GLY A 83 1.61 -5.35 -1.65
N ILE A 84 2.72 -6.06 -1.53
CA ILE A 84 3.96 -5.60 -0.88
C ILE A 84 5.04 -5.55 -1.94
N ILE A 85 5.71 -4.41 -2.08
CA ILE A 85 6.64 -4.16 -3.17
C ILE A 85 7.97 -3.67 -2.61
N VAL A 86 9.07 -4.24 -3.05
CA VAL A 86 10.41 -3.73 -2.75
C VAL A 86 10.54 -2.31 -3.33
N ALA A 87 10.81 -1.31 -2.48
CA ALA A 87 10.71 0.10 -2.85
C ALA A 87 12.05 0.85 -2.81
N ASP A 88 13.14 0.15 -2.50
CA ASP A 88 14.48 0.72 -2.35
C ASP A 88 15.27 0.88 -3.67
N LYS A 89 14.65 0.51 -4.81
CA LYS A 89 15.26 0.52 -6.16
C LYS A 89 16.51 -0.35 -6.30
N LYS A 90 16.78 -1.23 -5.34
CA LYS A 90 17.84 -2.23 -5.44
C LYS A 90 17.24 -3.49 -6.04
N ALA A 91 17.98 -4.17 -6.93
CA ALA A 91 17.56 -5.47 -7.43
C ALA A 91 17.40 -6.46 -6.26
N GLY A 92 16.62 -7.53 -6.47
CA GLY A 92 16.64 -8.66 -5.56
C GLY A 92 18.04 -9.29 -5.50
N PRO A 93 18.32 -10.09 -4.46
CA PRO A 93 19.48 -10.99 -4.49
C PRO A 93 19.43 -11.93 -5.69
#